data_AF-A0A8T0UJ92-F1
#
_entry.id   AF-A0A8T0UJ92-F1
#
_cell.length_a   1.000
_cell.length_b   1.000
_cell.length_c   1.000
_cell.angle_alpha   90.00
_cell.angle_beta   90.00
_cell.angle_gamma   90.00
#
_symmetry.space_group_name_H-M   'P 1'
#
loop_
_entity.id
_entity.type
_entity.pdbx_description
1 polymer ?
#
loop_
_entity_poly.entity_id
_entity_poly.type
_entity_poly.pdbx_seq_one_letter_code
_entity_poly.pdbx_strand_id
1 'polypeptide(L)'
;LTVGRKLDKLDDVSLKLEYPPDKLCANWFFKHYEESLEWYFDLERCQDASFDNYQRLVLHNRRYVDWDYYISIVNTYEQDLAYVQYFEEVAKQTKWIEDYLRDSTIQWKRIEGAVFMQALEIAADFPNVSPLLVTYGFPEYICSIRYDYARKGLDDLYFEIWKRVAKGKMSSKEALFEIQKKDMIPLRRVEIKNELENVPYRYPIKERYDAYVAGIDKMTPEDKARQLIREAVVKINSSKPKYLFDYAKRKVDIAKEIALISQGRR
;
A
#
# COMPACT_ATOMS: atom_id res chain seq x y z
N LEU A 1 -10.83 30.57 27.56
CA LEU A 1 -12.16 29.93 27.37
C LEU A 1 -13.26 30.97 27.63
N THR A 2 -13.54 31.86 26.68
CA THR A 2 -14.64 32.87 26.79
C THR A 2 -15.16 33.34 25.42
N VAL A 3 -14.80 32.66 24.33
CA VAL A 3 -15.22 33.05 22.96
C VAL A 3 -16.46 32.26 22.50
N GLY A 4 -16.72 31.08 23.08
CA GLY A 4 -17.75 30.16 22.58
C GLY A 4 -19.22 30.54 22.86
N ARG A 5 -19.53 31.56 23.69
CA ARG A 5 -20.93 31.90 24.06
C ARG A 5 -21.56 33.04 23.25
N LYS A 6 -20.83 33.69 22.34
CA LYS A 6 -21.33 34.85 21.57
C LYS A 6 -21.62 34.58 20.09
N LEU A 7 -21.16 33.46 19.53
CA LEU A 7 -21.33 33.15 18.11
C LEU A 7 -22.74 32.66 17.76
N ASP A 8 -23.45 32.03 18.71
CA ASP A 8 -24.79 31.45 18.49
C ASP A 8 -25.91 32.50 18.27
N LYS A 9 -25.59 33.80 18.24
CA LYS A 9 -26.56 34.91 18.08
C LYS A 9 -26.28 35.82 16.87
N LEU A 10 -25.23 35.56 16.10
CA LEU A 10 -24.89 36.36 14.93
C LEU A 10 -25.40 35.65 13.68
N ASP A 11 -26.10 36.39 12.81
CA ASP A 11 -26.48 35.90 11.49
C ASP A 11 -25.25 35.84 10.56
N ASP A 12 -25.36 35.07 9.47
CA ASP A 12 -24.28 34.86 8.51
C ASP A 12 -23.67 36.15 7.94
N VAL A 13 -24.47 37.22 7.78
CA VAL A 13 -23.98 38.51 7.27
C VAL A 13 -23.11 39.18 8.32
N SER A 14 -23.57 39.22 9.57
CA SER A 14 -22.81 39.75 10.70
C SER A 14 -21.50 38.98 10.93
N LEU A 15 -21.53 37.65 10.83
CA LEU A 15 -20.34 36.80 10.95
C LEU A 15 -19.30 37.08 9.86
N LYS A 16 -19.72 37.20 8.59
CA LYS A 16 -18.82 37.53 7.46
C LYS A 16 -18.16 38.90 7.61
N LEU A 17 -18.83 39.85 8.26
CA LEU A 17 -18.30 41.20 8.51
C LEU A 17 -17.29 41.21 9.66
N GLU A 18 -17.52 40.43 10.72
CA GLU A 18 -16.65 40.38 11.91
C GLU A 18 -15.41 39.50 11.68
N TYR A 19 -15.54 38.50 10.80
CA TYR A 19 -14.51 37.54 10.41
C TYR A 19 -14.35 37.50 8.88
N PRO A 20 -13.86 38.58 8.25
CA PRO A 20 -13.58 38.57 6.82
C PRO A 20 -12.47 37.56 6.49
N PRO A 21 -12.43 37.03 5.24
CA PRO A 21 -11.47 35.99 4.83
C PRO A 21 -10.01 36.33 5.19
N ASP A 22 -9.57 37.56 4.96
CA ASP A 22 -8.21 38.01 5.25
C ASP A 22 -7.86 37.89 6.75
N LYS A 23 -8.82 38.20 7.63
CA LYS A 23 -8.65 38.09 9.09
C LYS A 23 -8.65 36.63 9.54
N LEU A 24 -9.44 35.77 8.91
CA LEU A 24 -9.43 34.33 9.18
C LEU A 24 -8.11 33.69 8.75
N CYS A 25 -7.60 34.05 7.56
CA CYS A 25 -6.31 33.61 7.03
C CYS A 25 -5.14 34.11 7.90
N ALA A 26 -5.10 35.40 8.25
CA ALA A 26 -4.02 35.97 9.07
C ALA A 26 -3.94 35.36 10.47
N ASN A 27 -5.08 34.91 11.02
CA ASN A 27 -5.14 34.24 12.33
C ASN A 27 -5.02 32.72 12.25
N TRP A 28 -4.66 32.16 11.08
CA TRP A 28 -4.48 30.72 10.88
C TRP A 28 -5.71 29.90 11.30
N PHE A 29 -6.92 30.48 11.21
CA PHE A 29 -8.14 29.86 11.70
C PHE A 29 -8.42 28.50 11.01
N PHE A 30 -8.06 28.39 9.74
CA PHE A 30 -8.23 27.18 8.94
C PHE A 30 -7.11 26.16 9.11
N LYS A 31 -6.02 26.51 9.79
CA LYS A 31 -4.83 25.65 9.92
C LYS A 31 -5.16 24.27 10.48
N HIS A 32 -6.00 24.19 11.51
CA HIS A 32 -6.42 22.91 12.08
C HIS A 32 -7.24 22.05 11.11
N TYR A 33 -8.01 22.68 10.22
CA TYR A 33 -8.75 21.96 9.18
C TYR A 33 -7.80 21.52 8.06
N GLU A 34 -6.88 22.38 7.63
CA GLU A 34 -5.87 22.07 6.61
C GLU A 34 -4.94 20.93 7.05
N GLU A 35 -4.47 20.94 8.31
CA GLU A 35 -3.68 19.86 8.92
C GLU A 35 -4.44 18.54 9.04
N SER A 36 -5.78 18.59 9.01
CA SER A 36 -6.64 17.39 9.07
C SER A 36 -6.92 16.79 7.69
N LEU A 37 -6.66 17.53 6.60
CA LEU A 37 -6.89 17.04 5.25
C LEU A 37 -5.79 16.07 4.83
N GLU A 38 -6.19 14.94 4.21
CA GLU A 38 -5.23 14.01 3.62
C GLU A 38 -4.53 14.66 2.43
N TRP A 39 -5.25 15.41 1.60
CA TRP A 39 -4.73 16.11 0.42
C TRP A 39 -4.99 17.61 0.53
N TYR A 40 -3.99 18.43 0.18
CA TYR A 40 -4.06 19.88 0.27
C TYR A 40 -3.30 20.54 -0.88
N PHE A 41 -3.55 21.84 -1.10
CA PHE A 41 -2.76 22.65 -2.02
C PHE A 41 -1.56 23.23 -1.27
N ASP A 42 -0.36 22.84 -1.68
CA ASP A 42 0.87 23.26 -1.02
C ASP A 42 1.11 24.76 -1.22
N LEU A 43 1.23 25.50 -0.11
CA LEU A 43 1.31 26.96 -0.12
C LEU A 43 2.56 27.48 -0.81
N GLU A 44 3.70 26.79 -0.68
CA GLU A 44 4.94 27.17 -1.35
C GLU A 44 4.80 26.98 -2.87
N ARG A 45 4.23 25.85 -3.31
CA ARG A 45 3.92 25.64 -4.74
C ARG A 45 2.86 26.59 -5.29
N CYS A 46 1.95 27.07 -4.45
CA CYS A 46 0.95 28.06 -4.86
C CYS A 46 1.56 29.44 -5.14
N GLN A 47 2.73 29.75 -4.57
CA GLN A 47 3.46 30.98 -4.86
C GLN A 47 4.16 30.94 -6.23
N ASP A 48 4.43 29.74 -6.75
CA ASP A 48 5.02 29.56 -8.07
C ASP A 48 3.93 29.47 -9.15
N ALA A 49 3.93 30.46 -10.05
CA ALA A 49 3.00 30.53 -11.17
C ALA A 49 3.27 29.48 -12.26
N SER A 50 4.44 28.84 -12.26
CA SER A 50 4.79 27.79 -13.23
C SER A 50 4.08 26.45 -12.96
N PHE A 51 3.60 26.23 -11.74
CA PHE A 51 2.87 25.01 -11.38
C PHE A 51 1.38 25.14 -11.64
N ASP A 52 0.81 24.12 -12.27
CA ASP A 52 -0.64 23.98 -12.37
C ASP A 52 -1.27 23.53 -11.04
N ASN A 53 -2.61 23.52 -10.99
CA ASN A 53 -3.33 23.11 -9.78
C ASN A 53 -3.08 21.65 -9.40
N TYR A 54 -2.83 20.75 -10.37
CA TYR A 54 -2.50 19.36 -10.09
C TYR A 54 -1.12 19.23 -9.43
N GLN A 55 -0.13 19.97 -9.90
CA GLN A 55 1.21 20.00 -9.32
C GLN A 55 1.23 20.58 -7.91
N ARG A 56 0.33 21.54 -7.62
CA ARG A 56 0.11 22.12 -6.29
C ARG A 56 -0.60 21.17 -5.31
N LEU A 57 -1.36 20.19 -5.80
CA LEU A 57 -2.01 19.19 -4.98
C LEU A 57 -0.98 18.19 -4.42
N VAL A 58 -0.87 18.11 -3.10
CA VAL A 58 0.09 17.26 -2.39
C VAL A 58 -0.62 16.54 -1.23
N LEU A 59 -0.15 15.33 -0.92
CA LEU A 59 -0.60 14.54 0.22
C LEU A 59 0.10 15.02 1.49
N HIS A 60 -0.60 15.15 2.61
CA HIS A 60 0.00 15.56 3.90
C HIS A 60 0.75 14.42 4.62
N ASN A 61 0.44 13.18 4.26
CA ASN A 61 0.80 11.98 5.02
C ASN A 61 2.06 11.26 4.52
N ARG A 62 3.04 11.07 5.40
CA ARG A 62 4.33 10.36 5.17
C ARG A 62 4.25 8.83 5.16
N ARG A 63 3.12 8.24 4.77
CA ARG A 63 2.95 6.75 4.75
C ARG A 63 3.59 6.05 3.53
N TYR A 64 4.37 6.80 2.77
CA TYR A 64 5.00 6.37 1.52
C TYR A 64 6.49 6.14 1.75
N VAL A 65 7.06 5.15 1.06
CA VAL A 65 8.42 4.66 1.35
C VAL A 65 9.47 5.75 1.15
N ASP A 66 9.43 6.45 0.02
CA ASP A 66 10.35 7.56 -0.28
C ASP A 66 9.55 8.85 -0.53
N TRP A 67 8.83 9.24 0.53
CA TRP A 67 7.91 10.38 0.48
C TRP A 67 8.56 11.67 -0.04
N ASP A 68 9.76 11.99 0.44
CA ASP A 68 10.47 13.22 0.08
C ASP A 68 10.86 13.23 -1.41
N TYR A 69 11.25 12.06 -1.96
CA TYR A 69 11.48 11.93 -3.38
C TYR A 69 10.18 12.07 -4.18
N TYR A 70 9.10 11.41 -3.78
CA TYR A 70 7.84 11.40 -4.55
C TYR A 70 7.26 12.80 -4.72
N ILE A 71 7.33 13.64 -3.69
CA ILE A 71 6.89 15.03 -3.80
C ILE A 71 7.83 15.85 -4.69
N SER A 72 9.14 15.56 -4.71
CA SER A 72 10.14 16.29 -5.49
C SER A 72 10.01 16.13 -7.01
N ILE A 73 9.30 15.10 -7.48
CA ILE A 73 9.15 14.80 -8.91
C ILE A 73 8.29 15.85 -9.62
N VAL A 74 7.27 16.39 -8.93
CA VAL A 74 6.35 17.44 -9.41
C VAL A 74 5.78 17.17 -10.81
N ASN A 75 5.37 15.92 -11.07
CA ASN A 75 4.74 15.51 -12.33
C ASN A 75 3.44 16.29 -12.63
N THR A 76 3.18 16.52 -13.92
CA THR A 76 1.87 16.96 -14.41
C THR A 76 0.84 15.83 -14.32
N TYR A 77 -0.43 16.17 -14.51
CA TYR A 77 -1.51 15.17 -14.54
C TYR A 77 -1.29 14.11 -15.63
N GLU A 78 -0.87 14.52 -16.83
CA GLU A 78 -0.64 13.63 -17.97
C GLU A 78 0.52 12.66 -17.71
N GLN A 79 1.57 13.14 -17.02
CA GLN A 79 2.72 12.32 -16.66
C GLN A 79 2.36 11.26 -15.61
N ASP A 80 1.68 11.65 -14.52
CA ASP A 80 1.23 10.68 -13.50
C ASP A 80 0.20 9.71 -14.07
N LEU A 81 -0.74 10.18 -14.91
CA LEU A 81 -1.71 9.30 -15.57
C LEU A 81 -1.02 8.27 -16.47
N ALA A 82 -0.05 8.71 -17.29
CA ALA A 82 0.72 7.81 -18.15
C ALA A 82 1.55 6.83 -17.31
N TYR A 83 2.15 7.27 -16.21
CA TYR A 83 2.93 6.43 -15.30
C TYR A 83 2.07 5.34 -14.65
N VAL A 84 0.85 5.68 -14.22
CA VAL A 84 -0.11 4.72 -13.68
C VAL A 84 -0.51 3.70 -14.74
N GLN A 85 -0.88 4.14 -15.94
CA GLN A 85 -1.28 3.25 -17.04
C GLN A 85 -0.12 2.33 -17.47
N TYR A 86 1.09 2.86 -17.53
CA TYR A 86 2.32 2.12 -17.81
C TYR A 86 2.51 0.98 -16.81
N PHE A 87 2.48 1.26 -15.50
CA PHE A 87 2.68 0.23 -14.49
C PHE A 87 1.52 -0.77 -14.40
N GLU A 88 0.29 -0.37 -14.74
CA GLU A 88 -0.83 -1.29 -14.88
C GLU A 88 -0.60 -2.28 -16.03
N GLU A 89 -0.06 -1.81 -17.16
CA GLU A 89 0.29 -2.69 -18.29
C GLU A 89 1.51 -3.58 -17.97
N VAL A 90 2.54 -3.05 -17.30
CA VAL A 90 3.67 -3.86 -16.80
C VAL A 90 3.17 -4.96 -15.87
N ALA A 91 2.32 -4.64 -14.90
CA ALA A 91 1.76 -5.62 -13.96
C ALA A 91 0.97 -6.72 -14.67
N LYS A 92 0.20 -6.34 -15.70
CA LYS A 92 -0.58 -7.27 -16.51
C LYS A 92 0.30 -8.19 -17.35
N GLN A 93 1.27 -7.65 -18.08
CA GLN A 93 2.11 -8.43 -19.00
C GLN A 93 3.17 -9.26 -18.28
N THR A 94 3.65 -8.81 -17.12
CA THR A 94 4.72 -9.49 -16.37
C THR A 94 4.20 -10.34 -15.21
N LYS A 95 2.87 -10.58 -15.13
CA LYS A 95 2.24 -11.37 -14.06
C LYS A 95 2.87 -12.75 -13.86
N TRP A 96 3.40 -13.35 -14.94
CA TRP A 96 4.10 -14.63 -14.92
C TRP A 96 5.34 -14.64 -14.01
N ILE A 97 5.91 -13.47 -13.65
CA ILE A 97 7.05 -13.38 -12.72
C ILE A 97 6.73 -13.99 -11.35
N GLU A 98 5.45 -14.00 -10.95
CA GLU A 98 5.02 -14.56 -9.66
C GLU A 98 5.38 -16.04 -9.51
N ASP A 99 5.40 -16.79 -10.61
CA ASP A 99 5.69 -18.22 -10.61
C ASP A 99 7.18 -18.52 -10.33
N TYR A 100 8.05 -17.52 -10.51
CA TYR A 100 9.50 -17.63 -10.35
C TYR A 100 10.02 -17.05 -9.02
N LEU A 101 9.14 -16.55 -8.15
CA LEU A 101 9.54 -15.92 -6.88
C LEU A 101 10.23 -16.89 -5.88
N ARG A 102 10.16 -18.20 -6.14
CA ARG A 102 10.80 -19.25 -5.34
C ARG A 102 12.12 -19.73 -5.89
N ASP A 103 12.50 -19.26 -7.06
CA ASP A 103 13.68 -19.73 -7.75
C ASP A 103 14.96 -19.37 -7.00
N SER A 104 16.04 -20.07 -7.34
CA SER A 104 17.37 -19.74 -6.82
C SER A 104 17.72 -18.27 -7.12
N THR A 105 18.55 -17.65 -6.29
CA THR A 105 18.97 -16.26 -6.47
C THR A 105 19.52 -15.97 -7.88
N ILE A 106 20.21 -16.95 -8.48
CA ILE A 106 20.77 -16.82 -9.84
C ILE A 106 19.67 -16.80 -10.89
N GLN A 107 18.70 -17.72 -10.81
CA GLN A 107 17.56 -17.76 -11.72
C GLN A 107 16.69 -16.51 -11.55
N TRP A 108 16.40 -16.14 -10.30
CA TRP A 108 15.64 -14.94 -9.99
C TRP A 108 16.24 -13.68 -10.65
N LYS A 109 17.56 -13.47 -10.55
CA LYS A 109 18.21 -12.31 -11.20
C LYS A 109 18.04 -12.28 -12.72
N ARG A 110 18.05 -13.44 -13.37
CA ARG A 110 17.83 -13.54 -14.82
C ARG A 110 16.38 -13.20 -15.18
N ILE A 111 15.43 -13.72 -14.40
CA ILE A 111 14.00 -13.45 -14.59
C ILE A 111 13.69 -11.97 -14.33
N GLU A 112 14.20 -11.39 -13.24
CA GLU A 112 14.07 -9.98 -12.92
C GLU A 112 14.65 -9.08 -14.05
N GLY A 113 15.81 -9.45 -14.60
CA GLY A 113 16.38 -8.75 -15.75
C GLY A 113 15.51 -8.82 -17.01
N ALA A 114 14.91 -9.99 -17.30
CA ALA A 114 13.98 -10.14 -18.43
C ALA A 114 12.71 -9.29 -18.25
N VAL A 115 12.17 -9.22 -17.02
CA VAL A 115 11.01 -8.40 -16.69
C VAL A 115 11.35 -6.91 -16.76
N PHE A 116 12.57 -6.51 -16.39
CA PHE A 116 13.04 -5.13 -16.59
C PHE A 116 13.11 -4.76 -18.07
N MET A 117 13.62 -5.66 -18.92
CA MET A 117 13.64 -5.41 -20.38
C MET A 117 12.23 -5.29 -20.95
N GLN A 118 11.28 -6.14 -20.55
CA GLN A 118 9.88 -6.00 -20.94
C GLN A 118 9.27 -4.69 -20.44
N ALA A 119 9.60 -4.26 -19.22
CA ALA A 119 9.14 -2.98 -18.69
C ALA A 119 9.66 -1.80 -19.55
N LEU A 120 10.92 -1.84 -19.99
CA LEU A 120 11.48 -0.85 -20.92
C LEU A 120 10.80 -0.88 -22.30
N GLU A 121 10.49 -2.07 -22.83
CA GLU A 121 9.75 -2.22 -24.09
C GLU A 121 8.35 -1.62 -23.98
N ILE A 122 7.61 -1.93 -22.91
CA ILE A 122 6.29 -1.36 -22.64
C ILE A 122 6.39 0.16 -22.52
N ALA A 123 7.41 0.69 -21.85
CA ALA A 123 7.60 2.14 -21.68
C ALA A 123 7.71 2.89 -23.03
N ALA A 124 8.15 2.23 -24.10
CA ALA A 124 8.19 2.83 -25.43
C ALA A 124 6.81 3.23 -25.96
N ASP A 125 5.75 2.56 -25.50
CA ASP A 125 4.35 2.89 -25.82
C ASP A 125 3.78 4.03 -24.95
N PHE A 126 4.53 4.50 -23.94
CA PHE A 126 4.13 5.55 -22.99
C PHE A 126 5.10 6.74 -23.03
N PRO A 127 5.06 7.59 -24.08
CA PRO A 127 6.06 8.65 -24.28
C PRO A 127 6.07 9.74 -23.19
N ASN A 128 5.00 9.85 -22.40
CA ASN A 128 4.91 10.80 -21.28
C ASN A 128 5.53 10.26 -19.97
N VAL A 129 5.98 9.00 -19.95
CA VAL A 129 6.67 8.42 -18.80
C VAL A 129 8.16 8.66 -18.93
N SER A 130 8.72 9.43 -17.99
CA SER A 130 10.15 9.69 -17.96
C SER A 130 10.95 8.40 -17.74
N PRO A 131 12.08 8.18 -18.45
CA PRO A 131 12.98 7.05 -18.19
C PRO A 131 13.45 6.96 -16.73
N LEU A 132 13.55 8.09 -16.03
CA LEU A 132 13.88 8.14 -14.61
C LEU A 132 12.81 7.44 -13.75
N LEU A 133 11.52 7.64 -14.09
CA LEU A 133 10.41 7.02 -13.36
C LEU A 133 10.35 5.51 -13.64
N VAL A 134 10.73 5.07 -14.83
CA VAL A 134 10.83 3.63 -15.15
C VAL A 134 11.91 2.96 -14.32
N THR A 135 13.12 3.53 -14.29
CA THR A 135 14.25 2.95 -13.55
C THR A 135 14.03 2.98 -12.05
N TYR A 136 13.40 4.03 -11.53
CA TYR A 136 13.10 4.18 -10.11
C TYR A 136 11.90 3.31 -9.67
N GLY A 137 10.81 3.31 -10.44
CA GLY A 137 9.58 2.60 -10.08
C GLY A 137 9.69 1.08 -10.21
N PHE A 138 10.59 0.56 -11.07
CA PHE A 138 10.71 -0.88 -11.28
C PHE A 138 11.16 -1.66 -10.03
N PRO A 139 12.21 -1.25 -9.29
CA PRO A 139 12.54 -1.86 -8.00
C PRO A 139 11.36 -1.86 -7.01
N GLU A 140 10.57 -0.78 -6.97
CA GLU A 140 9.39 -0.71 -6.11
C GLU A 140 8.29 -1.68 -6.54
N TYR A 141 8.09 -1.85 -7.84
CA TYR A 141 7.21 -2.86 -8.42
C TYR A 141 7.63 -4.28 -8.00
N ILE A 142 8.92 -4.61 -8.09
CA ILE A 142 9.44 -5.90 -7.63
C ILE A 142 9.24 -6.09 -6.12
N CYS A 143 9.52 -5.06 -5.32
CA CYS A 143 9.27 -5.10 -3.87
C CYS A 143 7.79 -5.33 -3.55
N SER A 144 6.89 -4.65 -4.27
CA SER A 144 5.44 -4.78 -4.15
C SER A 144 4.97 -6.22 -4.43
N ILE A 145 5.44 -6.85 -5.52
CA ILE A 145 5.12 -8.24 -5.85
C ILE A 145 5.65 -9.21 -4.78
N ARG A 146 6.91 -9.07 -4.39
CA ARG A 146 7.53 -9.92 -3.36
C ARG A 146 6.78 -9.83 -2.04
N TYR A 147 6.30 -8.64 -1.71
CA TYR A 147 5.52 -8.41 -0.51
C TYR A 147 4.17 -9.14 -0.54
N ASP A 148 3.45 -9.09 -1.66
CA ASP A 148 2.20 -9.83 -1.83
C ASP A 148 2.43 -11.34 -1.78
N TYR A 149 3.49 -11.81 -2.45
CA TYR A 149 3.91 -13.20 -2.42
C TYR A 149 4.28 -13.69 -1.02
N ALA A 150 4.97 -12.86 -0.22
CA ALA A 150 5.31 -13.19 1.17
C ALA A 150 4.08 -13.45 2.05
N ARG A 151 2.88 -13.04 1.61
CA ARG A 151 1.61 -13.23 2.33
C ARG A 151 0.76 -14.38 1.81
N LYS A 152 0.89 -14.70 0.52
CA LYS A 152 0.06 -15.67 -0.20
C LYS A 152 0.04 -17.04 0.51
N GLY A 153 -1.13 -17.56 0.86
CA GLY A 153 -1.27 -18.87 1.51
C GLY A 153 -0.82 -18.95 2.98
N LEU A 154 -0.50 -17.82 3.64
CA LEU A 154 -0.28 -17.82 5.09
C LEU A 154 -1.56 -18.00 5.88
N ASP A 155 -2.66 -17.42 5.40
CA ASP A 155 -3.97 -17.56 6.01
C ASP A 155 -4.43 -19.03 5.97
N ASP A 156 -4.22 -19.70 4.84
CA ASP A 156 -4.47 -21.15 4.74
C ASP A 156 -3.55 -21.96 5.65
N LEU A 157 -2.25 -21.62 5.70
CA LEU A 157 -1.30 -22.29 6.61
C LEU A 157 -1.73 -22.16 8.08
N TYR A 158 -2.00 -20.93 8.54
CA TYR A 158 -2.41 -20.70 9.92
C TYR A 158 -3.77 -21.30 10.24
N PHE A 159 -4.69 -21.34 9.27
CA PHE A 159 -5.96 -22.03 9.42
C PHE A 159 -5.76 -23.55 9.63
N GLU A 160 -4.90 -24.18 8.84
CA GLU A 160 -4.61 -25.62 8.98
C GLU A 160 -3.85 -25.94 10.27
N ILE A 161 -2.99 -25.04 10.75
CA ILE A 161 -2.37 -25.16 12.08
C ILE A 161 -3.43 -25.03 13.16
N TRP A 162 -4.26 -23.98 13.13
CA TRP A 162 -5.32 -23.74 14.12
C TRP A 162 -6.29 -24.93 14.21
N LYS A 163 -6.72 -25.46 13.07
CA LYS A 163 -7.62 -26.63 13.02
C LYS A 163 -7.03 -27.84 13.74
N ARG A 164 -5.72 -28.10 13.60
CA ARG A 164 -5.04 -29.23 14.26
C ARG A 164 -4.73 -28.97 15.72
N VAL A 165 -4.28 -27.76 16.04
CA VAL A 165 -3.88 -27.40 17.41
C VAL A 165 -5.10 -27.18 18.31
N ALA A 166 -6.01 -26.29 17.91
CA ALA A 166 -7.15 -25.92 18.73
C ALA A 166 -8.26 -26.98 18.75
N LYS A 167 -8.63 -27.54 17.59
CA LYS A 167 -9.68 -28.58 17.50
C LYS A 167 -9.14 -29.99 17.66
N GLY A 168 -7.99 -30.29 17.03
CA GLY A 168 -7.36 -31.61 17.07
C GLY A 168 -6.54 -31.89 18.33
N LYS A 169 -6.30 -30.89 19.19
CA LYS A 169 -5.46 -30.99 20.40
C LYS A 169 -4.02 -31.48 20.12
N MET A 170 -3.49 -31.20 18.93
CA MET A 170 -2.11 -31.50 18.57
C MET A 170 -1.17 -30.40 19.04
N SER A 171 0.11 -30.71 19.25
CA SER A 171 1.14 -29.68 19.35
C SER A 171 1.36 -28.98 17.99
N SER A 172 1.84 -27.73 18.01
CA SER A 172 2.13 -26.99 16.78
C SER A 172 3.15 -27.71 15.88
N LYS A 173 4.10 -28.44 16.47
CA LYS A 173 5.11 -29.23 15.74
C LYS A 173 4.49 -30.43 15.03
N GLU A 174 3.60 -31.17 15.69
CA GLU A 174 2.86 -32.28 15.06
C GLU A 174 1.95 -31.78 13.94
N ALA A 175 1.28 -30.64 14.15
CA ALA A 175 0.44 -30.01 13.13
C ALA A 175 1.25 -29.65 11.87
N LEU A 176 2.41 -28.99 12.03
CA LEU A 176 3.30 -28.66 10.93
C LEU A 176 3.83 -29.90 10.20
N PHE A 177 4.17 -30.96 10.95
CA PHE A 177 4.63 -32.22 10.37
C PHE A 177 3.54 -32.89 9.51
N GLU A 178 2.29 -32.90 9.97
CA GLU A 178 1.17 -33.38 9.16
C GLU A 178 0.95 -32.56 7.88
N ILE A 179 0.96 -31.23 8.01
CA ILE A 179 0.77 -30.31 6.88
C ILE A 179 1.86 -30.54 5.84
N GLN A 180 3.11 -30.71 6.28
CA GLN A 180 4.24 -31.01 5.40
C GLN A 180 4.09 -32.37 4.73
N LYS A 181 3.78 -33.42 5.51
CA LYS A 181 3.65 -34.80 5.02
C LYS A 181 2.54 -34.94 3.98
N LYS A 182 1.42 -34.24 4.18
CA LYS A 182 0.26 -34.23 3.26
C LYS A 182 0.40 -33.18 2.15
N ASP A 183 1.50 -32.43 2.11
CA ASP A 183 1.78 -31.32 1.19
C ASP A 183 0.58 -30.36 1.01
N MET A 184 -0.08 -30.01 2.12
CA MET A 184 -1.36 -29.29 2.06
C MET A 184 -1.20 -27.84 1.60
N ILE A 185 -0.03 -27.26 1.86
CA ILE A 185 0.31 -25.88 1.49
C ILE A 185 1.64 -25.89 0.72
N PRO A 186 1.67 -26.33 -0.56
CA PRO A 186 2.91 -26.47 -1.33
C PRO A 186 3.72 -25.17 -1.40
N LEU A 187 3.00 -24.04 -1.43
CA LEU A 187 3.56 -22.69 -1.47
C LEU A 187 4.48 -22.38 -0.28
N ARG A 188 4.19 -22.95 0.90
CA ARG A 188 4.91 -22.71 2.17
C ARG A 188 5.80 -23.87 2.60
N ARG A 189 6.07 -24.82 1.70
CA ARG A 189 6.84 -26.04 2.01
C ARG A 189 8.23 -25.75 2.59
N VAL A 190 8.92 -24.74 2.06
CA VAL A 190 10.28 -24.39 2.48
C VAL A 190 10.26 -23.76 3.87
N GLU A 191 9.30 -22.88 4.14
CA GLU A 191 9.12 -22.22 5.43
C GLU A 191 8.71 -23.23 6.51
N ILE A 192 7.77 -24.13 6.22
CA ILE A 192 7.39 -25.22 7.13
C ILE A 192 8.59 -26.12 7.44
N LYS A 193 9.41 -26.46 6.43
CA LYS A 193 10.63 -27.25 6.62
C LYS A 193 11.62 -26.53 7.53
N ASN A 194 11.90 -25.26 7.26
CA ASN A 194 12.83 -24.47 8.06
C ASN A 194 12.38 -24.36 9.53
N GLU A 195 11.08 -24.18 9.77
CA GLU A 195 10.50 -24.16 11.13
C GLU A 195 10.70 -25.49 11.86
N LEU A 196 10.47 -26.63 11.18
CA LEU A 196 10.67 -27.96 11.76
C LEU A 196 12.14 -28.28 12.04
N GLU A 197 13.05 -27.74 11.23
CA GLU A 197 14.51 -27.86 11.37
C GLU A 197 15.12 -26.84 12.35
N ASN A 198 14.31 -25.94 12.92
CA ASN A 198 14.74 -24.82 13.79
C ASN A 198 15.81 -23.94 13.15
N VAL A 199 15.71 -23.67 11.85
CA VAL A 199 16.67 -22.81 11.14
C VAL A 199 16.54 -21.36 11.66
N PRO A 200 17.60 -20.77 12.24
CA PRO A 200 17.52 -19.42 12.81
C PRO A 200 17.15 -18.36 11.76
N TYR A 201 16.37 -17.35 12.18
CA TYR A 201 16.06 -16.12 11.42
C TYR A 201 15.25 -16.27 10.13
N ARG A 202 14.62 -17.42 9.85
CA ARG A 202 13.74 -17.59 8.68
C ARG A 202 12.28 -17.70 9.10
N TYR A 203 11.57 -16.58 9.04
CA TYR A 203 10.10 -16.49 9.08
C TYR A 203 9.44 -17.32 10.20
N PRO A 204 9.40 -16.85 11.46
CA PRO A 204 9.02 -17.67 12.61
C PRO A 204 7.51 -17.97 12.60
N ILE A 205 7.13 -19.13 12.04
CA ILE A 205 5.72 -19.51 11.86
C ILE A 205 5.07 -19.67 13.22
N LYS A 206 5.71 -20.39 14.15
CA LYS A 206 5.16 -20.68 15.47
C LYS A 206 4.98 -19.40 16.29
N GLU A 207 5.98 -18.54 16.37
CA GLU A 207 5.89 -17.31 17.16
C GLU A 207 4.75 -16.40 16.70
N ARG A 208 4.60 -16.26 15.38
CA ARG A 208 3.49 -15.48 14.78
C ARG A 208 2.13 -16.15 15.01
N TYR A 209 2.06 -17.48 14.91
CA TYR A 209 0.84 -18.22 15.23
C TYR A 209 0.45 -18.02 16.70
N ASP A 210 1.39 -18.20 17.63
CA ASP A 210 1.17 -18.08 19.07
C ASP A 210 0.70 -16.66 19.44
N ALA A 211 1.29 -15.63 18.82
CA ALA A 211 0.96 -14.24 19.10
C ALA A 211 -0.40 -13.79 18.54
N TYR A 212 -0.83 -14.28 17.37
CA TYR A 212 -1.97 -13.70 16.65
C TYR A 212 -3.14 -14.67 16.38
N VAL A 213 -2.91 -15.98 16.44
CA VAL A 213 -3.89 -16.99 15.99
C VAL A 213 -4.27 -17.98 17.10
N ALA A 214 -3.34 -18.33 17.98
CA ALA A 214 -3.57 -19.35 19.02
C ALA A 214 -4.72 -19.01 19.99
N GLY A 215 -5.05 -17.73 20.14
CA GLY A 215 -6.18 -17.27 20.97
C GLY A 215 -7.58 -17.50 20.38
N ILE A 216 -7.69 -17.95 19.12
CA ILE A 216 -9.00 -18.24 18.50
C ILE A 216 -9.58 -19.52 19.11
N ASP A 217 -10.75 -19.38 19.74
CA ASP A 217 -11.41 -20.47 20.46
C ASP A 217 -11.72 -21.67 19.55
N LYS A 218 -11.53 -22.89 20.08
CA LYS A 218 -11.76 -24.14 19.35
C LYS A 218 -13.21 -24.37 18.90
N MET A 219 -14.18 -23.78 19.58
CA MET A 219 -15.60 -23.84 19.23
C MET A 219 -15.98 -22.83 18.15
N THR A 220 -15.04 -21.95 17.75
CA THR A 220 -15.27 -21.01 16.66
C THR A 220 -15.59 -21.79 15.37
N PRO A 221 -16.71 -21.45 14.69
CA PRO A 221 -17.02 -21.96 13.36
C PRO A 221 -15.86 -21.72 12.37
N GLU A 222 -15.62 -22.65 11.45
CA GLU A 222 -14.44 -22.60 10.57
C GLU A 222 -14.44 -21.37 9.67
N ASP A 223 -15.59 -20.94 9.18
CA ASP A 223 -15.79 -19.72 8.40
C ASP A 223 -15.38 -18.46 9.18
N LYS A 224 -15.83 -18.36 10.44
CA LYS A 224 -15.46 -17.25 11.33
C LYS A 224 -13.98 -17.27 11.70
N ALA A 225 -13.42 -18.46 11.95
CA ALA A 225 -12.00 -18.61 12.22
C ALA A 225 -11.15 -18.21 11.01
N ARG A 226 -11.54 -18.58 9.78
CA ARG A 226 -10.86 -18.12 8.55
C ARG A 226 -10.84 -16.60 8.44
N GLN A 227 -11.96 -15.94 8.74
CA GLN A 227 -12.01 -14.47 8.73
C GLN A 227 -11.02 -13.87 9.74
N LEU A 228 -11.06 -14.32 11.00
CA LEU A 228 -10.16 -13.82 12.05
C LEU A 228 -8.69 -14.06 11.70
N ILE A 229 -8.37 -15.20 11.08
CA ILE A 229 -7.01 -15.53 10.64
C ILE A 229 -6.56 -14.63 9.49
N ARG A 230 -7.42 -14.31 8.52
CA ARG A 230 -7.10 -13.34 7.47
C ARG A 230 -6.77 -11.97 8.07
N GLU A 231 -7.56 -11.51 9.02
CA GLU A 231 -7.30 -10.25 9.75
C GLU A 231 -6.00 -10.31 10.55
N ALA A 232 -5.67 -11.45 11.17
CA ALA A 232 -4.41 -11.68 11.86
C ALA A 232 -3.21 -11.63 10.91
N VAL A 233 -3.28 -12.26 9.73
CA VAL A 233 -2.21 -12.23 8.71
C VAL A 233 -1.92 -10.82 8.23
N VAL A 234 -2.95 -9.98 8.12
CA VAL A 234 -2.79 -8.55 7.80
C VAL A 234 -2.01 -7.82 8.91
N LYS A 235 -2.31 -8.10 10.18
CA LYS A 235 -1.60 -7.51 11.34
C LYS A 235 -0.14 -7.97 11.45
N ILE A 236 0.12 -9.26 11.22
CA ILE A 236 1.46 -9.86 11.31
C ILE A 236 2.48 -9.18 10.40
N ASN A 237 2.05 -8.77 9.19
CA ASN A 237 2.97 -8.33 8.15
C ASN A 237 2.98 -6.79 7.97
N SER A 238 2.46 -6.01 8.91
CA SER A 238 2.24 -4.55 8.78
C SER A 238 1.38 -4.17 7.56
N SER A 239 1.03 -2.91 7.33
CA SER A 239 0.41 -2.53 6.05
C SER A 239 1.41 -2.66 4.90
N LYS A 240 0.93 -2.99 3.68
CA LYS A 240 1.77 -2.95 2.48
C LYS A 240 2.44 -1.58 2.37
N PRO A 241 3.77 -1.51 2.18
CA PRO A 241 4.43 -0.24 1.93
C PRO A 241 3.79 0.41 0.70
N LYS A 242 3.56 1.72 0.77
CA LYS A 242 3.03 2.47 -0.36
C LYS A 242 4.18 3.09 -1.14
N TYR A 243 4.19 2.82 -2.44
CA TYR A 243 5.24 3.20 -3.37
C TYR A 243 4.82 4.37 -4.26
N LEU A 244 5.68 4.80 -5.17
CA LEU A 244 5.39 5.91 -6.09
C LEU A 244 4.15 5.64 -6.95
N PHE A 245 3.96 4.39 -7.38
CA PHE A 245 2.75 3.97 -8.10
C PHE A 245 1.48 4.24 -7.30
N ASP A 246 1.45 3.89 -6.02
CA ASP A 246 0.29 4.11 -5.16
C ASP A 246 0.02 5.61 -4.97
N TYR A 247 1.07 6.43 -4.90
CA TYR A 247 0.96 7.87 -4.75
C TYR A 247 0.38 8.50 -6.02
N ALA A 248 0.98 8.23 -7.17
CA ALA A 248 0.54 8.76 -8.46
C ALA A 248 -0.91 8.34 -8.75
N LYS A 249 -1.25 7.06 -8.52
CA LYS A 249 -2.62 6.54 -8.69
C LYS A 249 -3.60 7.28 -7.80
N ARG A 250 -3.30 7.40 -6.50
CA ARG A 250 -4.19 8.10 -5.56
C ARG A 250 -4.33 9.58 -5.90
N LYS A 251 -3.25 10.25 -6.33
CA LYS A 251 -3.27 11.66 -6.73
C LYS A 251 -4.15 11.88 -7.97
N VAL A 252 -4.00 11.04 -8.98
CA VAL A 252 -4.84 11.04 -10.19
C VAL A 252 -6.31 10.84 -9.84
N ASP A 253 -6.63 9.90 -8.94
CA ASP A 253 -8.00 9.62 -8.52
C ASP A 253 -8.63 10.82 -7.81
N ILE A 254 -7.92 11.43 -6.84
CA ILE A 254 -8.39 12.62 -6.13
C ILE A 254 -8.58 13.80 -7.08
N ALA A 255 -7.63 14.04 -7.99
CA ALA A 255 -7.74 15.13 -8.96
C ALA A 255 -8.98 14.98 -9.87
N LYS A 256 -9.35 13.74 -10.24
CA LYS A 256 -10.59 13.46 -10.96
C LYS A 256 -11.83 13.68 -10.09
N GLU A 257 -11.80 13.21 -8.84
CA GLU A 257 -12.92 13.32 -7.90
C GLU A 257 -13.31 14.76 -7.60
N ILE A 258 -12.32 15.64 -7.42
CA ILE A 258 -12.55 17.07 -7.16
C ILE A 258 -12.73 17.91 -8.45
N ALA A 259 -12.83 17.25 -9.61
CA ALA A 259 -12.94 17.89 -10.92
C ALA A 259 -11.82 18.91 -11.21
N LEU A 260 -10.60 18.65 -10.71
CA LEU A 260 -9.43 19.52 -10.91
C LEU A 260 -9.02 19.56 -12.38
N ILE A 261 -9.23 18.44 -13.07
CA ILE A 261 -8.99 18.29 -14.49
C ILE A 261 -10.35 18.32 -15.17
N SER A 262 -10.59 19.35 -15.98
CA SER A 262 -11.74 19.38 -16.87
C SER A 262 -11.64 18.19 -17.81
N GLN A 263 -12.52 17.19 -17.66
CA GLN A 263 -12.72 16.21 -18.72
C GLN A 263 -13.15 17.00 -19.95
N GLY A 264 -12.25 17.14 -20.92
CA GLY A 264 -12.54 17.83 -22.15
C GLY A 264 -13.84 17.27 -22.70
N ARG A 265 -14.88 18.11 -22.79
CA ARG A 265 -15.99 17.83 -23.70
C ARG A 265 -15.37 17.78 -25.09
N ARG A 266 -15.12 16.55 -25.58
CA ARG A 266 -14.93 16.31 -27.00
C ARG A 266 -16.19 16.71 -27.75
#